data_AF-W7TCL5-F1
#
_entry.id   AF-W7TCL5-F1
#
_cell.length_a   1.000
_cell.length_b   1.000
_cell.length_c   1.000
_cell.angle_alpha   90.00
_cell.angle_beta   90.00
_cell.angle_gamma   90.00
#
_symmetry.space_group_name_H-M   'P 1'
#
loop_
_entity.id
_entity.type
_entity.pdbx_description
1 polymer ?
#
loop_
_entity_poly.entity_id
_entity_poly.type
_entity_poly.pdbx_seq_one_letter_code
_entity_poly.pdbx_strand_id
1 'polypeptide(L)'
;MVRYAPTTGEIEVSGSRETLVQLADLLAAAPGRLAADETADPGTYGQCLAEIVVRSSADTKAVIGVNTDTRTLVLDGSRAALKLLGDNVRALAVEGAPGDNLHVEYFPEHFYLDESSLATVFALIT
;
A
#
# COMPACT_ATOMS: atom_id res chain seq x y z
N MET A 1 -7.90 5.68 4.05
CA MET A 1 -6.87 6.61 4.59
C MET A 1 -5.51 5.96 4.47
N VAL A 2 -4.45 6.76 4.50
CA VAL A 2 -3.07 6.28 4.51
C VAL A 2 -2.31 7.02 5.59
N ARG A 3 -1.71 6.31 6.54
CA ARG A 3 -0.93 6.87 7.64
C ARG A 3 0.53 6.45 7.52
N TYR A 4 1.44 7.32 7.92
CA TYR A 4 2.87 7.06 7.86
C TYR A 4 3.57 7.58 9.11
N ALA A 5 4.42 6.75 9.71
CA ALA A 5 5.25 7.08 10.87
C ALA A 5 6.71 7.35 10.46
N PRO A 6 7.15 8.63 10.34
CA PRO A 6 8.51 8.94 9.91
C PRO A 6 9.61 8.40 10.82
N THR A 7 9.29 8.22 12.10
CA THR A 7 10.24 7.74 13.10
C THR A 7 10.52 6.24 12.98
N THR A 8 9.54 5.44 12.56
CA THR A 8 9.67 3.97 12.46
C THR A 8 9.71 3.49 11.01
N GLY A 9 9.26 4.30 10.05
CA GLY A 9 9.10 3.92 8.66
C GLY A 9 7.79 3.16 8.37
N GLU A 10 6.92 2.98 9.36
CA GLU A 10 5.71 2.16 9.22
C GLU A 10 4.58 2.88 8.47
N ILE A 11 3.86 2.13 7.65
CA ILE A 11 2.73 2.61 6.86
C ILE A 11 1.48 1.80 7.20
N GLU A 12 0.35 2.49 7.34
CA GLU A 12 -0.98 1.85 7.35
C GLU A 12 -1.80 2.35 6.17
N VAL A 13 -2.39 1.44 5.41
CA VAL A 13 -3.39 1.71 4.38
C VAL A 13 -4.70 1.07 4.83
N SER A 14 -5.66 1.87 5.27
CA SER A 14 -6.93 1.36 5.77
C SER A 14 -8.11 1.88 4.95
N GLY A 15 -9.08 1.01 4.67
CA GLY A 15 -10.23 1.37 3.84
C GLY A 15 -11.33 0.32 3.86
N SER A 16 -12.49 0.70 3.31
CA SER A 16 -13.59 -0.23 3.09
C SER A 16 -13.18 -1.32 2.09
N ARG A 17 -13.96 -2.41 2.04
CA ARG A 17 -13.80 -3.46 1.03
C ARG A 17 -13.71 -2.89 -0.39
N GLU A 18 -14.59 -1.96 -0.73
CA GLU A 18 -14.63 -1.31 -2.04
C GLU A 18 -13.35 -0.53 -2.32
N THR A 19 -12.85 0.20 -1.31
CA THR A 19 -11.60 0.97 -1.43
C THR A 19 -10.39 0.06 -1.64
N LEU A 20 -10.30 -1.04 -0.89
CA LEU A 20 -9.20 -2.00 -1.03
C LEU A 20 -9.27 -2.77 -2.36
N VAL A 21 -10.47 -3.08 -2.85
CA VAL A 21 -10.65 -3.64 -4.21
C VAL A 21 -10.17 -2.64 -5.27
N GLN A 22 -10.53 -1.36 -5.16
CA GLN A 22 -10.05 -0.33 -6.08
C GLN A 22 -8.52 -0.20 -6.06
N LEU A 23 -7.90 -0.28 -4.89
CA LEU A 23 -6.45 -0.28 -4.78
C LEU A 23 -5.81 -1.52 -5.43
N ALA A 24 -6.39 -2.70 -5.22
CA ALA A 24 -5.93 -3.92 -5.87
C ALA A 24 -6.04 -3.85 -7.41
N ASP A 25 -7.13 -3.28 -7.92
CA ASP A 25 -7.31 -3.06 -9.36
C ASP A 25 -6.30 -2.06 -9.91
N LEU A 26 -6.02 -0.98 -9.18
CA LEU A 26 -4.99 -0.01 -9.55
C LEU A 26 -3.60 -0.66 -9.62
N LEU A 27 -3.26 -1.51 -8.65
CA LEU A 27 -2.01 -2.27 -8.61
C LEU A 27 -1.88 -3.24 -9.79
N ALA A 28 -2.95 -3.94 -10.14
CA ALA A 28 -2.96 -4.86 -11.27
C ALA A 28 -2.89 -4.13 -12.63
N ALA A 29 -3.50 -2.96 -12.75
CA ALA A 29 -3.58 -2.20 -13.99
C ALA A 29 -2.29 -1.42 -14.31
N ALA A 30 -1.65 -0.82 -13.30
CA ALA A 30 -0.43 0.01 -13.29
C ALA A 30 0.02 0.63 -14.64
N PRO A 31 0.20 1.97 -14.73
CA PRO A 31 0.29 2.96 -13.65
C PRO A 31 -1.03 3.67 -13.31
N GLY A 32 -1.07 4.40 -12.20
CA GLY A 32 -2.18 5.30 -11.86
C GLY A 32 -2.09 5.88 -10.45
N ARG A 33 -3.19 6.47 -9.97
CA ARG A 33 -3.25 7.18 -8.68
C ARG A 33 -4.60 6.95 -7.98
N LEU A 34 -4.60 6.97 -6.66
CA LEU A 34 -5.79 6.92 -5.82
C LEU A 34 -5.69 7.94 -4.70
N ALA A 35 -6.68 8.83 -4.59
CA ALA A 35 -6.73 9.81 -3.51
C ALA A 35 -6.90 9.11 -2.14
N ALA A 36 -6.26 9.68 -1.12
CA ALA A 36 -6.43 9.29 0.26
C ALA A 36 -6.93 10.48 1.09
N ASP A 37 -7.59 10.19 2.21
CA ASP A 37 -8.03 11.21 3.14
C ASP A 37 -6.86 11.70 4.01
N GLU A 38 -6.31 12.86 3.66
CA GLU A 38 -5.26 13.54 4.43
C GLU A 38 -5.77 14.28 5.67
N THR A 39 -7.10 14.46 5.79
CA THR A 39 -7.73 15.21 6.88
C THR A 39 -8.07 14.34 8.08
N ALA A 40 -7.93 13.02 7.94
CA ALA A 40 -8.11 12.05 9.02
C ALA A 40 -7.09 12.26 10.15
N ASP A 41 -7.44 11.78 11.35
CA ASP A 41 -6.52 11.76 12.48
C ASP A 41 -5.39 10.74 12.22
N PRO A 42 -4.10 11.17 12.21
CA PRO A 42 -2.98 10.27 12.03
C PRO A 42 -2.71 9.38 13.25
N GLY A 43 -3.27 9.68 14.42
CA GLY A 43 -3.02 8.95 15.65
C GLY A 43 -1.53 8.88 15.98
N THR A 44 -1.03 7.69 16.29
CA THR A 44 0.39 7.46 16.63
C THR A 44 1.35 7.50 15.45
N TYR A 45 0.84 7.49 14.21
CA TYR A 45 1.67 7.55 13.01
C TYR A 45 2.18 8.97 12.73
N GLY A 46 1.51 10.01 13.23
CA GLY A 46 2.01 11.39 13.14
C GLY A 46 1.73 12.12 11.82
N GLN A 47 1.48 11.44 10.70
CA GLN A 47 0.89 12.08 9.51
C GLN A 47 -0.01 11.15 8.66
N CYS A 48 -0.96 11.79 7.97
CA CYS A 48 -1.76 11.19 6.91
C CYS A 48 -1.19 11.58 5.54
N LEU A 49 -1.12 10.61 4.61
CA LEU A 49 -0.72 10.83 3.22
C LEU A 49 -1.96 11.15 2.37
N ALA A 50 -1.77 11.97 1.34
CA ALA A 50 -2.86 12.49 0.50
C ALA A 50 -3.18 11.61 -0.71
N GLU A 51 -2.25 10.76 -1.14
CA GLU A 51 -2.40 9.96 -2.35
C GLU A 51 -1.57 8.67 -2.29
N ILE A 52 -2.06 7.65 -3.01
CA ILE A 52 -1.31 6.47 -3.40
C ILE A 52 -0.99 6.58 -4.90
N VAL A 53 0.28 6.51 -5.26
CA VAL A 53 0.75 6.53 -6.66
C VAL A 53 1.37 5.18 -7.00
N VAL A 54 0.82 4.54 -8.03
CA VAL A 54 1.34 3.30 -8.59
C VAL A 54 2.10 3.61 -9.87
N ARG A 55 3.39 3.28 -9.89
CA ARG A 55 4.28 3.39 -11.06
C ARG A 55 4.58 2.00 -11.57
N SER A 56 4.96 1.89 -12.85
CA SER A 56 5.46 0.64 -13.38
C SER A 56 6.85 0.86 -13.96
N SER A 57 7.81 0.10 -13.43
CA SER A 57 9.20 0.11 -13.83
C SER A 57 9.57 -1.30 -14.32
N ALA A 58 10.36 -1.38 -15.39
CA ALA A 58 10.71 -2.67 -15.98
C ALA A 58 11.61 -3.50 -15.04
N ASP A 59 11.33 -4.80 -14.97
CA ASP A 59 12.18 -5.84 -14.38
C ASP A 59 12.60 -5.65 -12.90
N THR A 60 11.81 -4.90 -12.12
CA THR A 60 12.03 -4.74 -10.67
C THR A 60 10.99 -5.48 -9.83
N LYS A 61 11.41 -5.85 -8.62
CA LYS A 61 10.47 -6.20 -7.54
C LYS A 61 9.63 -4.97 -7.17
N ALA A 62 8.49 -5.20 -6.51
CA ALA A 62 7.70 -4.14 -5.94
C ALA A 62 8.48 -3.44 -4.83
N VAL A 63 8.45 -2.11 -4.82
CA VAL A 63 9.03 -1.24 -3.81
C VAL A 63 7.90 -0.41 -3.21
N ILE A 64 7.81 -0.40 -1.89
CA ILE A 64 6.90 0.47 -1.15
C ILE A 64 7.71 1.58 -0.50
N GLY A 65 7.41 2.83 -0.85
CA GLY A 65 8.10 4.00 -0.31
C GLY A 65 7.16 5.18 -0.06
N VAL A 66 7.68 6.21 0.59
CA VAL A 66 6.94 7.46 0.82
C VAL A 66 7.72 8.62 0.21
N ASN A 67 7.03 9.47 -0.55
CA ASN A 67 7.52 10.80 -0.87
C ASN A 67 6.94 11.77 0.17
N THR A 68 7.79 12.27 1.08
CA THR A 68 7.39 13.18 2.15
C THR A 68 7.09 14.59 1.66
N ASP A 69 7.72 15.03 0.57
CA ASP A 69 7.52 16.36 0.00
C ASP A 69 6.12 16.48 -0.61
N THR A 70 5.65 15.41 -1.24
CA THR A 70 4.32 15.35 -1.86
C THR A 70 3.29 14.59 -1.02
N ARG A 71 3.67 14.10 0.16
CA ARG A 71 2.84 13.28 1.06
C ARG A 71 2.15 12.12 0.34
N THR A 72 2.95 11.32 -0.36
CA THR A 72 2.45 10.27 -1.26
C THR A 72 3.04 8.92 -0.90
N LEU A 73 2.18 7.90 -0.82
CA LEU A 73 2.61 6.50 -0.84
C LEU A 73 2.96 6.12 -2.28
N VAL A 74 4.19 5.68 -2.53
CA VAL A 74 4.67 5.27 -3.83
C VAL A 74 4.81 3.76 -3.86
N LEU A 75 4.12 3.13 -4.81
CA LEU A 75 4.20 1.71 -5.12
C LEU A 75 4.79 1.59 -6.52
N ASP A 76 6.03 1.13 -6.64
CA ASP A 76 6.73 1.00 -7.92
C ASP A 76 7.18 -0.44 -8.13
N GLY A 77 7.32 -0.89 -9.37
CA GLY A 77 7.73 -2.26 -9.65
C GLY A 77 7.34 -2.75 -11.03
N SER A 78 7.77 -3.97 -11.36
CA SER A 78 7.26 -4.68 -12.53
C SER A 78 5.77 -4.95 -12.39
N ARG A 79 5.07 -5.02 -13.53
CA ARG A 79 3.65 -5.35 -13.57
C ARG A 79 3.33 -6.67 -12.86
N ALA A 80 4.21 -7.67 -12.97
CA ALA A 80 4.03 -8.96 -12.31
C ALA A 80 4.11 -8.82 -10.78
N ALA A 81 5.09 -8.08 -10.26
CA ALA A 81 5.25 -7.87 -8.83
C ALA A 81 4.09 -7.05 -8.24
N LEU A 82 3.68 -5.98 -8.92
CA LEU A 82 2.55 -5.15 -8.50
C LEU A 82 1.23 -5.90 -8.55
N LYS A 83 1.03 -6.75 -9.56
CA LYS A 83 -0.14 -7.62 -9.62
C LYS A 83 -0.19 -8.58 -8.43
N LEU A 84 0.93 -9.18 -8.02
CA LEU A 84 0.96 -10.06 -6.85
C LEU A 84 0.63 -9.33 -5.56
N LEU A 85 1.17 -8.12 -5.38
CA LEU A 85 0.78 -7.26 -4.26
C LEU A 85 -0.72 -6.95 -4.30
N GLY A 86 -1.25 -6.62 -5.48
CA GLY A 86 -2.68 -6.38 -5.69
C GLY A 86 -3.55 -7.61 -5.40
N ASP A 87 -3.11 -8.80 -5.79
CA ASP A 87 -3.81 -10.06 -5.51
C ASP A 87 -3.90 -10.32 -3.99
N ASN A 88 -2.83 -10.03 -3.23
CA ASN A 88 -2.85 -10.13 -1.77
C ASN A 88 -3.82 -9.12 -1.12
N VAL A 89 -3.81 -7.86 -1.57
CA VAL A 89 -4.74 -6.83 -1.08
C VAL A 89 -6.19 -7.18 -1.43
N ARG A 90 -6.43 -7.73 -2.62
CA ARG A 90 -7.75 -8.22 -3.04
C ARG A 90 -8.21 -9.39 -2.18
N ALA A 91 -7.32 -10.34 -1.85
CA ALA A 91 -7.66 -11.46 -0.98
C ALA A 91 -8.13 -10.95 0.40
N LEU A 92 -7.39 -10.01 1.00
CA LEU A 92 -7.85 -9.34 2.24
C LEU A 92 -9.23 -8.70 2.06
N ALA A 93 -9.45 -7.97 0.97
CA ALA A 93 -10.71 -7.26 0.77
C ALA A 93 -11.91 -8.22 0.59
N VAL A 94 -11.73 -9.29 -0.20
CA VAL A 94 -12.82 -10.21 -0.57
C VAL A 94 -13.10 -11.24 0.51
N GLU A 95 -12.06 -11.80 1.11
CA GLU A 95 -12.16 -12.94 2.04
C GLU A 95 -12.14 -12.48 3.51
N GLY A 96 -11.56 -11.31 3.78
CA GLY A 96 -11.42 -10.77 5.13
C GLY A 96 -12.71 -10.24 5.75
N ALA A 97 -12.72 -10.25 7.07
CA ALA A 97 -13.70 -9.59 7.92
C ALA A 97 -13.23 -8.18 8.33
N PRO A 98 -14.16 -7.26 8.66
CA PRO A 98 -13.77 -5.97 9.23
C PRO A 98 -12.90 -6.15 10.48
N GLY A 99 -11.76 -5.48 10.52
CA GLY A 99 -10.72 -5.63 11.54
C GLY A 99 -9.54 -6.51 11.10
N ASP A 100 -9.69 -7.30 10.03
CA ASP A 100 -8.58 -8.05 9.47
C ASP A 100 -7.55 -7.14 8.80
N ASN A 101 -6.30 -7.59 8.79
CA ASN A 101 -5.20 -6.88 8.19
C ASN A 101 -4.23 -7.82 7.47
N LEU A 102 -3.45 -7.23 6.59
CA LEU A 102 -2.38 -7.86 5.83
C LEU A 102 -1.09 -7.09 6.10
N HIS A 103 -0.10 -7.79 6.66
CA HIS A 103 1.24 -7.28 6.82
C HIS A 103 2.05 -7.56 5.54
N VAL A 104 2.65 -6.50 4.99
CA VAL A 104 3.54 -6.56 3.83
C VAL A 104 4.88 -5.96 4.25
N GLU A 105 5.86 -6.84 4.43
CA GLU A 105 7.23 -6.51 4.77
C GLU A 105 8.18 -7.40 3.98
N TYR A 106 9.41 -6.94 3.81
CA TYR A 106 10.41 -7.73 3.11
C TYR A 106 10.71 -9.01 3.89
N PHE A 107 10.65 -10.13 3.16
CA PHE A 107 11.16 -11.40 3.60
C PHE A 107 11.99 -11.99 2.44
N PRO A 108 13.19 -12.54 2.69
CA PRO A 108 14.06 -13.04 1.61
C PRO A 108 13.41 -14.05 0.66
N GLU A 109 12.42 -14.80 1.13
CA GLU A 109 11.67 -15.77 0.31
C GLU A 109 10.46 -15.16 -0.44
N HIS A 110 10.10 -13.90 -0.16
CA HIS A 110 9.12 -13.15 -0.94
C HIS A 110 9.76 -12.63 -2.22
N PHE A 111 9.51 -13.35 -3.31
CA PHE A 111 10.12 -13.07 -4.61
C PHE A 111 9.65 -11.77 -5.26
N TYR A 112 8.53 -11.19 -4.81
CA TYR A 112 7.89 -10.05 -5.45
C TYR A 112 8.18 -8.70 -4.79
N LEU A 113 8.73 -8.66 -3.56
CA LEU A 113 8.96 -7.42 -2.79
C LEU A 113 10.46 -7.16 -2.59
N ASP A 114 10.88 -5.92 -2.79
CA ASP A 114 12.26 -5.48 -2.63
C ASP A 114 12.62 -5.21 -1.16
N GLU A 115 13.88 -5.44 -0.78
CA GLU A 115 14.38 -5.24 0.60
C GLU A 115 14.36 -3.79 1.07
N SER A 116 14.34 -2.84 0.13
CA SER A 116 14.22 -1.41 0.42
C SER A 116 12.80 -0.97 0.77
N SER A 117 11.80 -1.87 0.69
CA SER A 117 10.40 -1.54 0.94
C SER A 117 10.14 -1.22 2.41
N LEU A 118 9.34 -0.18 2.65
CA LEU A 118 8.81 0.15 3.96
C LEU A 118 7.73 -0.86 4.39
N ALA A 119 7.77 -1.26 5.67
CA ALA A 119 6.77 -2.14 6.26
C ALA A 119 5.38 -1.49 6.20
N THR A 120 4.42 -2.20 5.62
CA THR A 120 3.08 -1.69 5.33
C THR A 120 2.02 -2.65 5.83
N VAL A 121 1.02 -2.11 6.52
CA VAL A 121 -0.18 -2.84 6.92
C VAL A 121 -1.35 -2.37 6.07
N PHE A 122 -2.04 -3.29 5.40
CA PHE A 122 -3.33 -3.03 4.78
C PHE A 122 -4.42 -3.49 5.75
N ALA A 123 -5.40 -2.64 6.08
CA ALA A 123 -6.45 -2.97 7.04
C ALA A 123 -7.84 -2.79 6.43
N LEU A 124 -8.67 -3.83 6.54
CA LEU A 124 -10.07 -3.80 6.15
C LEU A 124 -10.89 -3.20 7.29
N ILE A 125 -11.46 -2.02 7.05
CA ILE A 125 -12.37 -1.37 8.00
C ILE A 125 -13.82 -1.49 7.51
N THR A 126 -14.75 -1.33 8.45
CA THR A 126 -16.21 -1.41 8.21
C THR A 126 -16.70 -0.42 7.16
#